data_AF-A0A5B9VXE6-F1
#
_entry.id   AF-A0A5B9VXE6-F1
#
_cell.length_a   1.000
_cell.length_b   1.000
_cell.length_c   1.000
_cell.angle_alpha   90.00
_cell.angle_beta   90.00
_cell.angle_gamma   90.00
#
_symmetry.space_group_name_H-M   'P 1'
#
loop_
_entity.id
_entity.type
_entity.pdbx_description
1 polymer ?
#
loop_
_entity_poly.entity_id
_entity_poly.type
_entity_poly.pdbx_seq_one_letter_code
_entity_poly.pdbx_strand_id
1 'polypeptide(L)'
;MESAFPESRRLADYVAGGPGTPEDVVAGARTWWHEPLEESLQLVRWMHARNARPATRRPIRFYAIDLSYTGPWGSRPTPAGIAAALAYLGRVDPASARTLRAASEPWLRRLANPTEPWTRPEHDAFTAVVDDLVALLERERVDYLAAAPAADYDWAHRAAVVAKQTDRMFRVAPTDPPGDRVPSGAWRMINARDAAMAENVLWALGQEGPAGRVLVVAHNLHVQAAATAGGPWGALERMPTSMGQHLRAALGDRLVVIGMREAAREGDAASPPLPSAPRPFLLDVRTAGEAPPRAPGATFDALLVLDPATPARAVGAGH
;
A
#
# COMPACT_ATOMS: atom_id res chain seq x y z
N MET A 1 -0.49 -0.23 6.59
CA MET A 1 0.40 0.95 6.63
C MET A 1 0.75 1.33 5.19
N GLU A 2 0.88 2.61 4.90
CA GLU A 2 1.44 3.11 3.64
C GLU A 2 2.92 2.71 3.55
N SER A 3 3.15 1.57 2.90
CA SER A 3 4.42 0.85 2.80
C SER A 3 4.29 -0.13 1.65
N ALA A 4 5.39 -0.44 0.96
CA ALA A 4 5.38 -1.30 -0.21
C ALA A 4 5.05 -2.75 0.16
N PHE A 5 4.03 -3.35 -0.46
CA PHE A 5 3.52 -4.66 -0.05
C PHE A 5 4.54 -5.80 -0.20
N PRO A 6 5.15 -6.05 -1.38
CA PRO A 6 6.07 -7.18 -1.54
C PRO A 6 7.29 -7.12 -0.62
N GLU A 7 7.82 -5.92 -0.39
CA GLU A 7 8.97 -5.64 0.46
C GLU A 7 8.66 -5.82 1.96
N SER A 8 7.42 -5.57 2.38
CA SER A 8 7.01 -5.59 3.78
C SER A 8 6.83 -6.99 4.40
N ARG A 9 7.03 -8.09 3.67
CA ARG A 9 6.84 -9.45 4.22
C ARG A 9 7.69 -9.70 5.46
N ARG A 10 8.96 -9.29 5.47
CA ARG A 10 9.86 -9.45 6.64
C ARG A 10 9.38 -8.66 7.86
N LEU A 11 8.79 -7.48 7.65
CA LEU A 11 8.20 -6.68 8.73
C LEU A 11 6.94 -7.36 9.30
N ALA A 12 6.11 -7.96 8.44
CA ALA A 12 4.96 -8.74 8.89
C ALA A 12 5.37 -10.01 9.65
N ASP A 13 6.37 -10.75 9.16
CA ASP A 13 6.92 -11.91 9.84
C ASP A 13 7.53 -11.52 11.20
N TYR A 14 8.32 -10.43 11.26
CA TYR A 14 8.85 -9.90 12.53
C TYR A 14 7.74 -9.54 13.52
N VAL A 15 6.71 -8.80 13.10
CA VAL A 15 5.56 -8.48 13.96
C VAL A 15 4.87 -9.76 14.46
N ALA A 16 4.82 -10.82 13.67
CA ALA A 16 4.28 -12.13 14.06
C ALA A 16 5.19 -12.96 15.00
N GLY A 17 6.37 -12.46 15.39
CA GLY A 17 7.34 -13.15 16.24
C GLY A 17 8.49 -13.82 15.47
N GLY A 18 8.60 -13.57 14.17
CA GLY A 18 9.70 -14.03 13.32
C GLY A 18 11.03 -13.28 13.57
N PRO A 19 12.12 -13.73 12.92
CA PRO A 19 13.45 -13.17 13.13
C PRO A 19 13.65 -11.82 12.44
N GLY A 20 14.60 -11.03 12.96
CA GLY A 20 15.04 -9.75 12.40
C GLY A 20 15.34 -8.72 13.48
N THR A 21 16.00 -7.61 13.11
CA THR A 21 16.06 -6.40 13.93
C THR A 21 14.96 -5.43 13.49
N PRO A 22 14.39 -4.58 14.38
CA PRO A 22 13.48 -3.51 13.99
C PRO A 22 14.02 -2.64 12.85
N GLU A 23 15.31 -2.35 12.89
CA GLU A 23 16.04 -1.50 11.95
C GLU A 23 16.05 -2.14 10.54
N ASP A 24 16.45 -3.40 10.44
CA ASP A 24 16.48 -4.15 9.17
C ASP A 24 15.09 -4.30 8.54
N VAL A 25 14.06 -4.57 9.37
CA VAL A 25 12.71 -4.84 8.83
C VAL A 25 11.95 -3.58 8.45
N VAL A 26 12.18 -2.45 9.15
CA VAL A 26 11.61 -1.15 8.76
C VAL A 26 12.30 -0.61 7.51
N ALA A 27 13.64 -0.64 7.45
CA ALA A 27 14.38 -0.26 6.23
C ALA A 27 14.01 -1.17 5.04
N GLY A 28 13.88 -2.47 5.30
CA GLY A 28 13.47 -3.47 4.32
C GLY A 28 12.05 -3.28 3.77
N ALA A 29 11.12 -2.76 4.58
CA ALA A 29 9.71 -2.56 4.19
C ALA A 29 9.48 -1.42 3.18
N ARG A 30 10.53 -0.62 2.87
CA ARG A 30 10.49 0.49 1.88
C ARG A 30 9.27 1.40 2.07
N THR A 31 9.07 1.80 3.33
CA THR A 31 8.09 2.80 3.75
C THR A 31 8.37 4.16 3.08
N TRP A 32 7.43 5.10 3.15
CA TRP A 32 7.65 6.45 2.59
C TRP A 32 8.83 7.19 3.27
N TRP A 33 9.17 6.82 4.50
CA TRP A 33 10.41 7.24 5.18
C TRP A 33 11.62 6.59 4.51
N HIS A 34 12.53 7.43 3.97
CA HIS A 34 13.77 6.97 3.34
C HIS A 34 14.70 6.23 4.31
N GLU A 35 14.59 6.53 5.61
CA GLU A 35 15.31 5.89 6.71
C GLU A 35 14.35 5.49 7.83
N PRO A 36 14.68 4.49 8.68
CA PRO A 36 13.86 4.14 9.84
C PRO A 36 13.80 5.26 10.88
N LEU A 37 12.65 5.92 11.00
CA LEU A 37 12.38 6.85 12.09
C LEU A 37 12.24 6.10 13.43
N GLU A 38 12.71 6.69 14.53
CA GLU A 38 12.62 6.09 15.86
C GLU A 38 11.17 5.82 16.27
N GLU A 39 10.20 6.67 15.88
CA GLU A 39 8.77 6.42 16.10
C GLU A 39 8.28 5.16 15.37
N SER A 40 8.75 4.91 14.15
CA SER A 40 8.43 3.70 13.38
C SER A 40 9.07 2.47 14.01
N LEU A 41 10.31 2.57 14.48
CA LEU A 41 10.99 1.50 15.21
C LEU A 41 10.27 1.18 16.54
N GLN A 42 9.85 2.20 17.30
CA GLN A 42 9.05 2.03 18.53
C GLN A 42 7.72 1.34 18.28
N LEU A 43 7.00 1.74 17.22
CA LEU A 43 5.73 1.13 16.84
C LEU A 43 5.90 -0.36 16.53
N VAL A 44 6.93 -0.72 15.76
CA VAL A 44 7.22 -2.10 15.35
C VAL A 44 7.71 -2.95 16.52
N ARG A 45 8.60 -2.42 17.37
CA ARG A 45 9.00 -3.03 18.66
C ARG A 45 7.79 -3.28 19.56
N TRP A 46 6.89 -2.31 19.66
CA TRP A 46 5.66 -2.45 20.46
C TRP A 46 4.72 -3.53 19.91
N MET A 47 4.51 -3.60 18.59
CA MET A 47 3.66 -4.64 17.97
C MET A 47 4.21 -6.05 18.25
N HIS A 48 5.51 -6.26 18.04
CA HIS A 48 6.19 -7.54 18.32
C HIS A 48 6.10 -7.89 19.82
N ALA A 49 6.47 -6.98 20.71
CA ALA A 49 6.42 -7.18 22.16
C ALA A 49 5.00 -7.35 22.70
N ARG A 50 3.98 -6.79 22.04
CA ARG A 50 2.56 -7.02 22.35
C ARG A 50 2.12 -8.41 21.91
N ASN A 51 2.56 -8.87 20.74
CA ASN A 51 2.22 -10.21 20.24
C ASN A 51 2.84 -11.33 21.08
N ALA A 52 4.07 -11.16 21.57
CA ALA A 52 4.76 -12.13 22.43
C ALA A 52 4.15 -12.35 23.83
N ARG A 53 3.17 -11.53 24.27
CA ARG A 53 2.59 -11.65 25.62
C ARG A 53 1.67 -12.88 25.72
N PRO A 54 1.77 -13.74 26.75
CA PRO A 54 0.88 -14.90 26.95
C PRO A 54 -0.63 -14.54 27.04
N ALA A 55 -0.95 -13.32 27.45
CA ALA A 55 -2.33 -12.82 27.52
C ALA A 55 -2.92 -12.44 26.14
N THR A 56 -2.13 -12.44 25.06
CA THR A 56 -2.57 -12.05 23.72
C THR A 56 -3.49 -13.10 23.09
N ARG A 57 -4.80 -12.82 23.08
CA ARG A 57 -5.81 -13.68 22.43
C ARG A 57 -5.97 -13.44 20.93
N ARG A 58 -5.73 -12.21 20.46
CA ARG A 58 -5.65 -11.84 19.05
C ARG A 58 -4.34 -11.06 18.83
N PRO A 59 -3.36 -11.64 18.13
CA PRO A 59 -2.17 -10.92 17.70
C PRO A 59 -2.50 -9.80 16.71
N ILE A 60 -1.70 -8.74 16.73
CA ILE A 60 -1.67 -7.72 15.68
C ILE A 60 -1.04 -8.35 14.44
N ARG A 61 -1.68 -8.21 13.27
CA ARG A 61 -1.05 -8.51 11.98
C ARG A 61 -0.66 -7.22 11.29
N PHE A 62 0.52 -7.20 10.66
CA PHE A 62 0.96 -6.08 9.85
C PHE A 62 0.63 -6.31 8.38
N TYR A 63 0.01 -5.31 7.76
CA TYR A 63 -0.27 -5.27 6.34
C TYR A 63 0.23 -3.95 5.75
N ALA A 64 1.08 -4.07 4.74
CA ALA A 64 1.36 -3.00 3.80
C ALA A 64 0.21 -2.89 2.77
N ILE A 65 0.05 -1.72 2.15
CA ILE A 65 -1.06 -1.45 1.22
C ILE A 65 -0.62 -0.80 -0.09
N ASP A 66 0.59 -0.25 -0.12
CA ASP A 66 1.14 0.44 -1.28
C ASP A 66 1.85 -0.54 -2.22
N LEU A 67 2.09 -0.12 -3.45
CA LEU A 67 2.40 -1.03 -4.55
C LEU A 67 3.88 -1.40 -4.60
N SER A 68 4.72 -0.38 -4.74
CA SER A 68 6.19 -0.48 -4.64
C SER A 68 6.78 0.90 -4.38
N TYR A 69 8.05 0.94 -3.96
CA TYR A 69 8.76 2.14 -3.50
C TYR A 69 8.62 3.39 -4.42
N THR A 70 8.21 4.54 -3.85
CA THR A 70 8.25 5.88 -4.50
C THR A 70 6.84 6.46 -4.80
N GLY A 71 6.65 7.78 -4.75
CA GLY A 71 5.43 8.50 -5.19
C GLY A 71 5.60 9.11 -6.59
N PRO A 72 4.79 10.08 -7.04
CA PRO A 72 5.00 10.75 -8.34
C PRO A 72 6.39 11.41 -8.51
N TRP A 73 7.19 11.49 -7.45
CA TRP A 73 8.58 11.97 -7.40
C TRP A 73 9.64 10.87 -7.21
N GLY A 74 9.31 9.62 -7.54
CA GLY A 74 10.29 8.51 -7.51
C GLY A 74 9.71 7.09 -7.49
N SER A 75 8.41 6.90 -7.73
CA SER A 75 7.74 5.60 -7.87
C SER A 75 8.48 4.82 -8.92
N ARG A 76 9.08 3.71 -8.48
CA ARG A 76 9.80 2.79 -9.33
C ARG A 76 9.20 1.41 -9.13
N PRO A 77 8.81 0.74 -10.22
CA PRO A 77 8.33 -0.63 -10.13
C PRO A 77 9.50 -1.51 -9.72
N THR A 78 9.34 -2.32 -8.67
CA THR A 78 10.41 -3.20 -8.17
C THR A 78 10.18 -4.64 -8.64
N PRO A 79 11.23 -5.48 -8.75
CA PRO A 79 11.06 -6.89 -9.07
C PRO A 79 10.43 -7.70 -7.92
N ALA A 80 10.22 -7.09 -6.74
CA ALA A 80 9.87 -7.80 -5.51
C ALA A 80 8.53 -8.55 -5.59
N GLY A 81 7.49 -7.97 -6.21
CA GLY A 81 6.18 -8.62 -6.36
C GLY A 81 6.25 -9.94 -7.15
N ILE A 82 6.92 -9.90 -8.30
CA ILE A 82 7.13 -11.08 -9.16
C ILE A 82 8.10 -12.06 -8.51
N ALA A 83 9.19 -11.58 -7.92
CA ALA A 83 10.18 -12.44 -7.25
C ALA A 83 9.56 -13.23 -6.08
N ALA A 84 8.69 -12.61 -5.27
CA ALA A 84 7.98 -13.28 -4.18
C ALA A 84 7.07 -14.41 -4.70
N ALA A 85 6.29 -14.14 -5.75
CA ALA A 85 5.42 -15.13 -6.38
C ALA A 85 6.21 -16.29 -7.03
N LEU A 86 7.29 -15.99 -7.77
CA LEU A 86 8.19 -16.99 -8.36
C LEU A 86 8.98 -17.81 -7.31
N ALA A 87 9.21 -17.26 -6.13
CA ALA A 87 9.82 -17.97 -5.00
C ALA A 87 8.82 -18.92 -4.31
N TYR A 88 7.55 -18.53 -4.21
CA TYR A 88 6.47 -19.42 -3.77
C TYR A 88 6.26 -20.57 -4.76
N LEU A 89 6.07 -20.27 -6.05
CA LEU A 89 5.93 -21.27 -7.10
C LEU A 89 7.15 -22.20 -7.14
N GLY A 90 8.36 -21.69 -6.91
CA GLY A 90 9.57 -22.52 -6.83
C GLY A 90 9.53 -23.63 -5.76
N ARG A 91 8.64 -23.53 -4.77
CA ARG A 91 8.40 -24.58 -3.75
C ARG A 91 7.24 -25.52 -4.10
N VAL A 92 6.13 -24.99 -4.63
CA VAL A 92 4.88 -25.77 -4.85
C VAL A 92 4.70 -26.30 -6.28
N ASP A 93 5.23 -25.57 -7.26
CA ASP A 93 5.20 -25.94 -8.69
C ASP A 93 6.51 -25.50 -9.37
N PRO A 94 7.60 -26.28 -9.20
CA PRO A 94 8.89 -25.97 -9.80
C PRO A 94 8.88 -25.97 -11.34
N ALA A 95 7.87 -26.57 -11.98
CA ALA A 95 7.75 -26.62 -13.44
C ALA A 95 7.26 -25.27 -13.97
N SER A 96 6.10 -24.81 -13.51
CA SER A 96 5.56 -23.49 -13.87
C SER A 96 6.48 -22.36 -13.41
N ALA A 97 7.14 -22.51 -12.26
CA ALA A 97 8.14 -21.55 -11.77
C ALA A 97 9.34 -21.38 -12.72
N ARG A 98 9.75 -22.41 -13.46
CA ARG A 98 10.82 -22.29 -14.48
C ARG A 98 10.32 -21.53 -15.70
N THR A 99 9.15 -21.88 -16.22
CA THR A 99 8.52 -21.23 -17.38
C THR A 99 8.28 -19.74 -17.13
N LEU A 100 7.60 -19.40 -16.03
CA LEU A 100 7.30 -18.01 -15.70
C LEU A 100 8.55 -17.21 -15.31
N ARG A 101 9.57 -17.84 -14.72
CA ARG A 101 10.86 -17.16 -14.48
C ARG A 101 11.55 -16.79 -15.79
N ALA A 102 11.57 -17.70 -16.78
CA ALA A 102 12.14 -17.40 -18.09
C ALA A 102 11.40 -16.24 -18.81
N ALA A 103 10.07 -16.21 -18.73
CA ALA A 103 9.27 -15.11 -19.26
C ALA A 103 9.43 -13.78 -18.47
N SER A 104 9.63 -13.87 -17.15
CA SER A 104 9.80 -12.71 -16.26
C SER A 104 11.21 -12.10 -16.31
N GLU A 105 12.22 -12.88 -16.71
CA GLU A 105 13.63 -12.52 -16.59
C GLU A 105 14.03 -11.17 -17.27
N PRO A 106 13.55 -10.80 -18.48
CA PRO A 106 13.80 -9.47 -19.04
C PRO A 106 13.27 -8.35 -18.14
N TRP A 107 12.07 -8.56 -17.57
CA TRP A 107 11.39 -7.60 -16.71
C TRP A 107 12.05 -7.50 -15.35
N LEU A 108 12.45 -8.61 -14.72
CA LEU A 108 13.18 -8.60 -13.45
C LEU A 108 14.45 -7.74 -13.53
N ARG A 109 15.20 -7.82 -14.64
CA ARG A 109 16.36 -6.94 -14.91
C ARG A 109 15.95 -5.49 -15.17
N ARG A 110 14.90 -5.25 -15.96
CA ARG A 110 14.38 -3.90 -16.28
C ARG A 110 13.86 -3.16 -15.04
N LEU A 111 13.24 -3.88 -14.11
CA LEU A 111 12.73 -3.39 -12.83
C LEU A 111 13.86 -3.15 -11.81
N ALA A 112 14.91 -3.98 -11.83
CA ALA A 112 16.08 -3.78 -10.98
C ALA A 112 16.93 -2.54 -11.40
N ASN A 113 16.86 -2.14 -12.67
CA ASN A 113 17.55 -0.95 -13.19
C ASN A 113 16.66 -0.16 -14.17
N PRO A 114 15.71 0.65 -13.68
CA PRO A 114 14.80 1.43 -14.52
C PRO A 114 15.51 2.68 -15.05
N THR A 115 16.14 2.55 -16.22
CA THR A 115 16.92 3.63 -16.87
C THR A 115 16.12 4.57 -17.77
N GLU A 116 14.99 4.11 -18.31
CA GLU A 116 14.20 4.81 -19.33
C GLU A 116 12.71 4.53 -19.12
N PRO A 117 11.79 5.42 -19.54
CA PRO A 117 10.37 5.10 -19.63
C PRO A 117 10.11 3.84 -20.47
N TRP A 118 8.98 3.19 -20.21
CA TRP A 118 8.58 2.00 -20.97
C TRP A 118 7.68 2.38 -22.15
N THR A 119 7.88 1.71 -23.28
CA THR A 119 7.01 1.81 -24.45
C THR A 119 5.69 1.06 -24.23
N ARG A 120 4.67 1.35 -25.06
CA ARG A 120 3.39 0.62 -25.01
C ARG A 120 3.55 -0.90 -25.22
N PRO A 121 4.34 -1.38 -26.21
CA PRO A 121 4.56 -2.83 -26.37
C PRO A 121 5.31 -3.47 -25.19
N GLU A 122 6.23 -2.75 -24.53
CA GLU A 122 6.87 -3.24 -23.31
C GLU A 122 5.85 -3.40 -22.18
N HIS A 123 4.98 -2.41 -21.97
CA HIS A 123 3.85 -2.54 -21.05
C HIS A 123 2.93 -3.70 -21.44
N ASP A 124 2.54 -3.85 -22.70
CA ASP A 124 1.66 -4.95 -23.15
C ASP A 124 2.27 -6.33 -22.85
N ALA A 125 3.57 -6.50 -23.10
CA ALA A 125 4.28 -7.74 -22.83
C ALA A 125 4.49 -7.99 -21.32
N PHE A 126 4.71 -6.95 -20.52
CA PHE A 126 4.78 -7.09 -19.05
C PHE A 126 3.41 -7.38 -18.42
N THR A 127 2.35 -6.68 -18.87
CA THR A 127 0.97 -6.96 -18.46
C THR A 127 0.65 -8.44 -18.66
N ALA A 128 1.00 -9.02 -19.82
CA ALA A 128 0.77 -10.43 -20.11
C ALA A 128 1.49 -11.37 -19.13
N VAL A 129 2.79 -11.16 -18.88
CA VAL A 129 3.58 -11.99 -17.94
C VAL A 129 3.01 -11.95 -16.51
N VAL A 130 2.57 -10.78 -16.04
CA VAL A 130 2.00 -10.64 -14.70
C VAL A 130 0.58 -11.19 -14.64
N ASP A 131 -0.22 -11.05 -15.70
CA ASP A 131 -1.55 -11.64 -15.79
C ASP A 131 -1.50 -13.18 -15.81
N ASP A 132 -0.58 -13.79 -16.56
CA ASP A 132 -0.34 -15.24 -16.55
C ASP A 132 0.09 -15.74 -15.16
N LEU A 133 0.94 -14.99 -14.46
CA LEU A 133 1.38 -15.30 -13.10
C LEU A 133 0.23 -15.27 -12.08
N VAL A 134 -0.64 -14.25 -12.15
CA VAL A 134 -1.84 -14.17 -11.30
C VAL A 134 -2.84 -15.28 -11.66
N ALA A 135 -3.10 -15.51 -12.94
CA ALA A 135 -4.03 -16.51 -13.42
C ALA A 135 -3.59 -17.95 -13.07
N LEU A 136 -2.29 -18.24 -13.08
CA LEU A 136 -1.74 -19.51 -12.58
C LEU A 136 -2.07 -19.70 -11.09
N LEU A 137 -1.72 -18.72 -10.25
CA LEU A 137 -1.95 -18.80 -8.81
C LEU A 137 -3.44 -18.99 -8.49
N GLU A 138 -4.32 -18.27 -9.19
CA GLU A 138 -5.77 -18.38 -8.99
C GLU A 138 -6.36 -19.71 -9.48
N ARG A 139 -5.91 -20.21 -10.64
CA ARG A 139 -6.41 -21.47 -11.22
C ARG A 139 -6.01 -22.68 -10.38
N GLU A 140 -4.75 -22.75 -9.94
CA GLU A 140 -4.21 -23.86 -9.15
C GLU A 140 -4.40 -23.65 -7.63
N ARG A 141 -5.22 -22.68 -7.20
CA ARG A 141 -5.38 -22.27 -5.79
C ARG A 141 -5.64 -23.45 -4.85
N VAL A 142 -6.45 -24.43 -5.26
CA VAL A 142 -6.79 -25.59 -4.41
C VAL A 142 -5.56 -26.43 -4.09
N ASP A 143 -4.79 -26.79 -5.12
CA ASP A 143 -3.61 -27.65 -4.97
C ASP A 143 -2.45 -26.90 -4.31
N TYR A 144 -2.28 -25.61 -4.62
CA TYR A 144 -1.26 -24.76 -4.00
C TYR A 144 -1.53 -24.52 -2.49
N LEU A 145 -2.80 -24.42 -2.08
CA LEU A 145 -3.19 -24.37 -0.67
C LEU A 145 -3.08 -25.72 0.05
N ALA A 146 -3.12 -26.84 -0.67
CA ALA A 146 -2.84 -28.17 -0.11
C ALA A 146 -1.32 -28.41 0.05
N ALA A 147 -0.49 -27.80 -0.81
CA ALA A 147 0.96 -27.99 -0.83
C ALA A 147 1.74 -27.09 0.15
N ALA A 148 1.20 -25.96 0.58
CA ALA A 148 1.88 -24.99 1.44
C ALA A 148 0.92 -24.24 2.39
N PRO A 149 1.42 -23.64 3.49
CA PRO A 149 0.58 -22.84 4.39
C PRO A 149 -0.18 -21.74 3.66
N ALA A 150 -1.46 -21.55 3.99
CA ALA A 150 -2.31 -20.55 3.32
C ALA A 150 -1.71 -19.13 3.35
N ALA A 151 -1.07 -18.74 4.46
CA ALA A 151 -0.39 -17.45 4.56
C ALA A 151 0.78 -17.27 3.58
N ASP A 152 1.40 -18.33 3.08
CA ASP A 152 2.42 -18.22 2.04
C ASP A 152 1.78 -18.03 0.66
N TYR A 153 0.69 -18.75 0.38
CA TYR A 153 -0.10 -18.54 -0.84
C TYR A 153 -0.65 -17.11 -0.89
N ASP A 154 -1.33 -16.65 0.17
CA ASP A 154 -2.06 -15.38 0.16
C ASP A 154 -1.11 -14.18 0.00
N TRP A 155 0.11 -14.28 0.54
CA TRP A 155 1.17 -13.29 0.30
C TRP A 155 1.74 -13.38 -1.12
N ALA A 156 1.97 -14.57 -1.67
CA ALA A 156 2.47 -14.74 -3.03
C ALA A 156 1.46 -14.24 -4.09
N HIS A 157 0.19 -14.57 -3.91
CA HIS A 157 -0.92 -14.10 -4.75
C HIS A 157 -1.09 -12.58 -4.66
N ARG A 158 -1.13 -12.01 -3.44
CA ARG A 158 -1.23 -10.56 -3.29
C ARG A 158 0.01 -9.83 -3.81
N ALA A 159 1.21 -10.41 -3.73
CA ALA A 159 2.42 -9.83 -4.34
C ALA A 159 2.37 -9.80 -5.88
N ALA A 160 1.80 -10.83 -6.53
CA ALA A 160 1.55 -10.84 -7.97
C ALA A 160 0.45 -9.83 -8.37
N VAL A 161 -0.66 -9.76 -7.61
CA VAL A 161 -1.72 -8.75 -7.80
C VAL A 161 -1.17 -7.33 -7.64
N VAL A 162 -0.26 -7.10 -6.68
CA VAL A 162 0.39 -5.81 -6.51
C VAL A 162 1.30 -5.48 -7.69
N ALA A 163 2.10 -6.42 -8.22
CA ALA A 163 2.85 -6.19 -9.45
C ALA A 163 1.95 -5.78 -10.65
N LYS A 164 0.74 -6.36 -10.73
CA LYS A 164 -0.28 -6.02 -11.74
C LYS A 164 -0.85 -4.62 -11.55
N GLN A 165 -1.12 -4.23 -10.30
CA GLN A 165 -1.52 -2.88 -9.94
C GLN A 165 -0.42 -1.86 -10.30
N THR A 166 0.85 -2.19 -10.03
CA THR A 166 2.02 -1.38 -10.37
C THR A 166 2.13 -1.13 -11.88
N ASP A 167 2.06 -2.17 -12.72
CA ASP A 167 2.07 -2.01 -14.18
C ASP A 167 0.96 -1.08 -14.67
N ARG A 168 -0.28 -1.33 -14.22
CA ARG A 168 -1.46 -0.53 -14.57
C ARG A 168 -1.30 0.94 -14.19
N MET A 169 -0.64 1.23 -13.06
CA MET A 169 -0.30 2.58 -12.64
C MET A 169 0.72 3.24 -13.59
N PHE A 170 1.81 2.56 -13.94
CA PHE A 170 2.84 3.11 -14.84
C PHE A 170 2.37 3.29 -16.28
N ARG A 171 1.49 2.40 -16.78
CA ARG A 171 0.85 2.54 -18.11
C ARG A 171 0.07 3.86 -18.27
N VAL A 172 -0.36 4.49 -17.17
CA VAL A 172 -1.07 5.78 -17.16
C VAL A 172 -0.25 6.91 -16.51
N ALA A 173 1.06 6.72 -16.34
CA ALA A 173 1.96 7.78 -15.91
C ALA A 173 2.04 8.90 -16.97
N PRO A 174 2.28 10.17 -16.55
CA PRO A 174 2.57 11.25 -17.49
C PRO A 174 3.77 10.93 -18.37
N THR A 175 3.70 11.32 -19.64
CA THR A 175 4.84 11.25 -20.59
C THR A 175 5.73 12.49 -20.53
N ASP A 176 5.31 13.53 -19.79
CA ASP A 176 6.09 14.76 -19.61
C ASP A 176 7.36 14.46 -18.80
N PRO A 177 8.51 15.05 -19.15
CA PRO A 177 9.75 14.84 -18.42
C PRO A 177 9.62 15.34 -16.96
N PRO A 178 10.33 14.72 -16.00
CA PRO A 178 10.38 15.24 -14.64
C PRO A 178 10.88 16.69 -14.61
N GLY A 179 10.13 17.55 -13.94
CA GLY A 179 10.47 18.96 -13.70
C GLY A 179 9.73 19.46 -12.45
N ASP A 180 9.94 20.72 -12.06
CA ASP A 180 9.55 21.25 -10.74
C ASP A 180 8.03 21.31 -10.45
N ARG A 181 7.18 20.87 -11.38
CA ARG A 181 5.72 20.90 -11.27
C ARG A 181 5.14 19.52 -11.53
N VAL A 182 4.15 19.14 -10.72
CA VAL A 182 3.34 17.94 -10.97
C VAL A 182 2.68 18.07 -12.35
N PRO A 183 2.89 17.14 -13.30
CA PRO A 183 2.26 17.18 -14.60
C PRO A 183 0.73 17.19 -14.47
N SER A 184 0.03 18.01 -15.26
CA SER A 184 -1.42 18.19 -15.11
C SER A 184 -2.19 16.87 -15.30
N GLY A 185 -1.67 15.96 -16.10
CA GLY A 185 -2.22 14.63 -16.33
C GLY A 185 -1.94 13.58 -15.25
N ALA A 186 -1.11 13.88 -14.23
CA ALA A 186 -0.68 12.94 -13.19
C ALA A 186 -1.82 12.37 -12.33
N TRP A 187 -2.99 13.02 -12.33
CA TRP A 187 -4.20 12.53 -11.67
C TRP A 187 -4.56 11.08 -12.06
N ARG A 188 -4.23 10.65 -13.28
CA ARG A 188 -4.49 9.27 -13.76
C ARG A 188 -3.67 8.24 -12.98
N MET A 189 -2.38 8.51 -12.80
CA MET A 189 -1.45 7.68 -12.03
C MET A 189 -1.80 7.69 -10.53
N ILE A 190 -2.15 8.86 -9.99
CA ILE A 190 -2.59 9.00 -8.59
C ILE A 190 -3.86 8.17 -8.35
N ASN A 191 -4.88 8.28 -9.21
CA ASN A 191 -6.09 7.48 -9.13
C ASN A 191 -5.80 5.97 -9.20
N ALA A 192 -4.87 5.55 -10.06
CA ALA A 192 -4.49 4.14 -10.17
C ALA A 192 -3.83 3.63 -8.88
N ARG A 193 -2.92 4.41 -8.26
CA ARG A 193 -2.31 4.08 -6.97
C ARG A 193 -3.34 4.01 -5.85
N ASP A 194 -4.15 5.05 -5.68
CA ASP A 194 -5.10 5.16 -4.58
C ASP A 194 -6.25 4.14 -4.65
N ALA A 195 -6.72 3.81 -5.86
CA ALA A 195 -7.67 2.71 -6.07
C ALA A 195 -7.08 1.35 -5.69
N ALA A 196 -5.81 1.10 -6.06
CA ALA A 196 -5.11 -0.14 -5.73
C ALA A 196 -4.77 -0.24 -4.23
N MET A 197 -4.37 0.86 -3.58
CA MET A 197 -4.23 0.94 -2.13
C MET A 197 -5.54 0.62 -1.41
N ALA A 198 -6.69 1.12 -1.92
CA ALA A 198 -8.00 0.79 -1.37
C ALA A 198 -8.34 -0.70 -1.54
N GLU A 199 -8.02 -1.31 -2.69
CA GLU A 199 -8.18 -2.75 -2.90
C GLU A 199 -7.33 -3.57 -1.91
N ASN A 200 -6.08 -3.16 -1.67
CA ASN A 200 -5.17 -3.83 -0.74
C ASN A 200 -5.61 -3.68 0.73
N VAL A 201 -6.20 -2.54 1.12
CA VAL A 201 -6.88 -2.36 2.40
C VAL A 201 -8.08 -3.29 2.55
N LEU A 202 -8.92 -3.42 1.51
CA LEU A 202 -10.09 -4.31 1.52
C LEU A 202 -9.70 -5.79 1.57
N TRP A 203 -8.62 -6.17 0.88
CA TRP A 203 -8.03 -7.51 0.99
C TRP A 203 -7.54 -7.77 2.43
N ALA A 204 -6.79 -6.85 3.03
CA ALA A 204 -6.31 -6.98 4.42
C ALA A 204 -7.47 -7.10 5.42
N LEU A 205 -8.56 -6.35 5.21
CA LEU A 205 -9.79 -6.47 6.01
C LEU A 205 -10.44 -7.86 5.86
N GLY A 206 -10.41 -8.42 4.65
CA GLY A 206 -10.84 -9.80 4.39
C GLY A 206 -10.02 -10.84 5.15
N GLN A 207 -8.70 -10.67 5.25
CA GLN A 207 -7.79 -11.56 5.98
C GLN A 207 -8.03 -11.59 7.50
N GLU A 208 -8.59 -10.52 8.06
CA GLU A 208 -8.96 -10.42 9.47
C GLU A 208 -10.36 -10.99 9.79
N GLY A 209 -11.13 -11.35 8.75
CA GLY A 209 -12.42 -12.03 8.84
C GLY A 209 -13.59 -11.15 9.35
N PRO A 210 -14.78 -11.73 9.55
CA PRO A 210 -16.02 -10.98 9.82
C PRO A 210 -16.05 -10.14 11.11
N ALA A 211 -15.11 -10.38 12.04
CA ALA A 211 -14.93 -9.60 13.28
C ALA A 211 -13.54 -8.94 13.35
N GLY A 212 -12.86 -8.81 12.21
CA GLY A 212 -11.53 -8.25 12.05
C GLY A 212 -11.53 -6.74 11.85
N ARG A 213 -10.73 -5.99 12.61
CA ARG A 213 -10.63 -4.53 12.45
C ARG A 213 -9.27 -4.18 11.86
N VAL A 214 -9.26 -3.32 10.85
CA VAL A 214 -8.02 -2.83 10.22
C VAL A 214 -7.79 -1.38 10.60
N LEU A 215 -6.56 -1.09 11.02
CA LEU A 215 -6.05 0.23 11.31
C LEU A 215 -5.16 0.68 10.15
N VAL A 216 -5.60 1.64 9.32
CA VAL A 216 -4.78 2.16 8.22
C VAL A 216 -4.07 3.42 8.69
N VAL A 217 -2.73 3.36 8.70
CA VAL A 217 -1.83 4.51 8.86
C VAL A 217 -1.31 4.86 7.48
N ALA A 218 -1.63 6.06 6.99
CA ALA A 218 -1.27 6.60 5.69
C ALA A 218 -1.39 8.13 5.72
N HIS A 219 -0.83 8.82 4.73
CA HIS A 219 -0.90 10.28 4.66
C HIS A 219 -2.35 10.81 4.50
N ASN A 220 -2.63 12.03 4.98
CA ASN A 220 -3.95 12.68 4.91
C ASN A 220 -4.57 12.63 3.49
N LEU A 221 -3.73 12.86 2.47
CA LEU A 221 -4.13 12.88 1.06
C LEU A 221 -4.67 11.52 0.57
N HIS A 222 -4.27 10.41 1.18
CA HIS A 222 -4.78 9.08 0.88
C HIS A 222 -6.03 8.76 1.68
N VAL A 223 -6.09 9.05 2.99
CA VAL A 223 -7.23 8.64 3.83
C VAL A 223 -8.49 9.51 3.69
N GLN A 224 -8.38 10.71 3.14
CA GLN A 224 -9.50 11.66 3.04
C GLN A 224 -10.68 11.02 2.30
N ALA A 225 -11.89 11.12 2.85
CA ALA A 225 -13.11 10.51 2.28
C ALA A 225 -14.00 11.49 1.50
N ALA A 226 -13.53 12.72 1.29
CA ALA A 226 -14.18 13.77 0.52
C ALA A 226 -13.20 14.29 -0.54
N ALA A 227 -13.73 14.92 -1.59
CA ALA A 227 -12.89 15.54 -2.61
C ALA A 227 -12.14 16.75 -2.04
N THR A 228 -10.83 16.82 -2.26
CA THR A 228 -10.04 18.02 -1.98
C THR A 228 -10.37 19.14 -2.96
N ALA A 229 -10.24 20.39 -2.52
CA ALA A 229 -10.24 21.56 -3.39
C ALA A 229 -9.03 22.46 -3.07
N GLY A 230 -8.35 22.95 -4.11
CA GLY A 230 -7.20 23.85 -3.99
C GLY A 230 -5.88 23.15 -3.60
N GLY A 231 -4.90 23.97 -3.19
CA GLY A 231 -3.55 23.49 -2.87
C GLY A 231 -2.76 23.01 -4.10
N PRO A 232 -1.76 22.11 -3.95
CA PRO A 232 -0.94 21.62 -5.07
C PRO A 232 -1.75 20.88 -6.14
N TRP A 233 -2.96 20.44 -5.81
CA TRP A 233 -3.89 19.80 -6.74
C TRP A 233 -4.45 20.73 -7.80
N GLY A 234 -4.46 22.05 -7.58
CA GLY A 234 -4.99 23.03 -8.54
C GLY A 234 -4.28 23.07 -9.89
N ALA A 235 -3.12 22.42 -10.03
CA ALA A 235 -2.40 22.25 -11.29
C ALA A 235 -2.84 21.03 -12.11
N LEU A 236 -3.67 20.13 -11.56
CA LEU A 236 -4.15 18.93 -12.25
C LEU A 236 -5.37 19.22 -13.12
N GLU A 237 -5.47 18.55 -14.27
CA GLU A 237 -6.65 18.58 -15.17
C GLU A 237 -7.95 18.22 -14.44
N ARG A 238 -7.84 17.38 -13.41
CA ARG A 238 -8.93 16.82 -12.63
C ARG A 238 -8.41 16.53 -11.22
N MET A 239 -9.23 16.80 -10.19
CA MET A 239 -8.92 16.35 -8.83
C MET A 239 -8.86 14.82 -8.78
N PRO A 240 -7.78 14.24 -8.20
CA PRO A 240 -7.67 12.80 -8.08
C PRO A 240 -8.68 12.24 -7.06
N THR A 241 -9.03 10.97 -7.22
CA THR A 241 -9.81 10.21 -6.25
C THR A 241 -8.87 9.54 -5.26
N SER A 242 -9.04 9.82 -3.97
CA SER A 242 -8.23 9.23 -2.90
C SER A 242 -8.66 7.81 -2.53
N MET A 243 -7.76 7.07 -1.88
CA MET A 243 -8.02 5.77 -1.27
C MET A 243 -9.22 5.86 -0.30
N GLY A 244 -9.32 6.93 0.49
CA GLY A 244 -10.40 7.17 1.43
C GLY A 244 -11.77 7.38 0.77
N GLN A 245 -11.83 7.96 -0.44
CA GLN A 245 -13.06 8.03 -1.24
C GLN A 245 -13.46 6.65 -1.75
N HIS A 246 -12.52 5.85 -2.25
CA HIS A 246 -12.77 4.46 -2.64
C HIS A 246 -13.25 3.60 -1.46
N LEU A 247 -12.62 3.73 -0.30
CA LEU A 247 -13.03 3.04 0.93
C LEU A 247 -14.39 3.54 1.45
N ARG A 248 -14.72 4.82 1.31
CA ARG A 248 -16.05 5.36 1.69
C ARG A 248 -17.14 4.76 0.83
N ALA A 249 -16.91 4.61 -0.47
CA ALA A 249 -17.85 3.97 -1.39
C ALA A 249 -18.06 2.47 -1.06
N ALA A 250 -16.99 1.75 -0.69
CA ALA A 250 -17.07 0.31 -0.38
C ALA A 250 -17.60 0.00 1.04
N LEU A 251 -17.32 0.86 2.03
CA LEU A 251 -17.57 0.58 3.44
C LEU A 251 -18.72 1.40 4.05
N GLY A 252 -19.10 2.52 3.43
CA GLY A 252 -20.15 3.41 3.93
C GLY A 252 -19.81 3.96 5.31
N ASP A 253 -20.74 3.86 6.25
CA ASP A 253 -20.56 4.33 7.64
C ASP A 253 -19.59 3.48 8.47
N ARG A 254 -19.15 2.32 7.95
CA ARG A 254 -18.12 1.48 8.58
C ARG A 254 -16.69 2.05 8.45
N LEU A 255 -16.54 3.16 7.71
CA LEU A 255 -15.30 3.90 7.57
C LEU A 255 -15.23 5.06 8.58
N VAL A 256 -14.29 4.99 9.53
CA VAL A 256 -13.92 6.14 10.37
C VAL A 256 -12.57 6.69 9.89
N VAL A 257 -12.58 7.97 9.46
CA VAL A 257 -11.38 8.73 9.11
C VAL A 257 -11.03 9.63 10.28
N ILE A 258 -9.79 9.52 10.77
CA ILE A 258 -9.21 10.42 11.76
C ILE A 258 -8.06 11.17 11.08
N GLY A 259 -8.30 12.43 10.71
CA GLY A 259 -7.24 13.30 10.22
C GLY A 259 -6.38 13.81 11.38
N MET A 260 -5.11 14.08 11.11
CA MET A 260 -4.23 14.85 11.99
C MET A 260 -3.93 16.20 11.33
N ARG A 261 -3.56 17.20 12.14
CA ARG A 261 -3.12 18.51 11.67
C ARG A 261 -2.14 19.11 12.69
N GLU A 262 -1.01 19.64 12.21
CA GLU A 262 -0.11 20.47 13.01
C GLU A 262 -0.54 21.96 12.97
N ALA A 263 -0.13 22.75 13.96
CA ALA A 263 -0.25 24.19 13.87
C ALA A 263 0.72 24.74 12.82
N ALA A 264 0.30 25.78 12.09
CA ALA A 264 1.22 26.64 11.35
C ALA A 264 2.25 27.23 12.34
N ARG A 265 3.54 27.12 12.01
CA ARG A 265 4.63 27.79 12.73
C ARG A 265 4.62 29.28 12.40
N GLU A 266 5.31 30.07 13.20
CA GLU A 266 5.49 31.50 12.93
C GLU A 266 6.25 31.68 11.59
N GLY A 267 5.59 32.29 10.61
CA GLY A 267 6.09 32.43 9.24
C GLY A 267 5.42 31.51 8.20
N ASP A 268 4.68 30.48 8.62
CA ASP A 268 3.92 29.63 7.68
C ASP A 268 2.70 30.37 7.10
N ALA A 269 2.30 29.99 5.88
CA ALA A 269 1.04 30.43 5.30
C ALA A 269 -0.15 29.92 6.14
N ALA A 270 -1.13 30.79 6.41
CA ALA A 270 -2.30 30.44 7.19
C ALA A 270 -3.01 29.20 6.61
N SER A 271 -3.13 28.13 7.40
CA SER A 271 -3.84 26.92 6.94
C SER A 271 -5.33 27.25 6.68
N PRO A 272 -5.96 26.61 5.68
CA PRO A 272 -7.39 26.79 5.44
C PRO A 272 -8.21 26.37 6.68
N PRO A 273 -9.39 27.00 6.89
CA PRO A 273 -10.29 26.62 7.97
C PRO A 273 -10.76 25.17 7.82
N LEU A 274 -11.10 24.53 8.94
CA LEU A 274 -11.64 23.17 8.91
C LEU A 274 -12.94 23.13 8.09
N PRO A 275 -13.09 22.18 7.14
CA PRO A 275 -14.37 21.99 6.46
C PRO A 275 -15.43 21.55 7.48
N SER A 276 -16.64 22.11 7.36
CA SER A 276 -17.79 21.79 8.20
C SER A 276 -18.36 20.40 7.88
N ALA A 277 -17.63 19.35 8.26
CA ALA A 277 -18.14 17.98 8.25
C ALA A 277 -19.14 17.79 9.42
N PRO A 278 -20.19 16.96 9.28
CA PRO A 278 -21.12 16.68 10.36
C PRO A 278 -20.54 15.79 11.48
N ARG A 279 -19.41 15.10 11.24
CA ARG A 279 -18.69 14.25 12.22
C ARG A 279 -17.16 14.19 11.96
N PRO A 280 -16.40 15.29 12.11
CA PRO A 280 -14.95 15.25 11.95
C PRO A 280 -14.30 14.67 13.19
N PHE A 281 -13.73 13.47 13.10
CA PHE A 281 -12.71 13.04 14.05
C PHE A 281 -11.38 13.65 13.60
N LEU A 282 -10.96 14.72 14.27
CA LEU A 282 -9.65 15.33 14.08
C LEU A 282 -8.84 15.10 15.35
N LEU A 283 -7.68 14.45 15.25
CA LEU A 283 -6.74 14.41 16.37
C LEU A 283 -5.89 15.68 16.34
N ASP A 284 -6.22 16.59 17.24
CA ASP A 284 -5.52 17.84 17.43
C ASP A 284 -4.30 17.64 18.35
N VAL A 285 -3.10 17.58 17.76
CA VAL A 285 -1.84 17.39 18.50
C VAL A 285 -1.22 18.71 18.98
N ARG A 286 -1.88 19.86 18.76
CA ARG A 286 -1.36 21.19 19.15
C ARG A 286 -1.19 21.38 20.66
N THR A 287 -1.78 20.51 21.48
CA THR A 287 -1.67 20.53 22.95
C THR A 287 -0.78 19.42 23.52
N ALA A 288 -0.07 18.67 22.69
CA ALA A 288 0.98 17.79 23.16
C ALA A 288 2.14 18.65 23.71
N GLY A 289 2.62 18.35 24.93
CA GLY A 289 3.75 19.05 25.53
C GLY A 289 5.03 18.91 24.69
N GLU A 290 6.03 19.76 24.95
CA GLU A 290 7.26 19.86 24.15
C GLU A 290 7.85 18.48 23.80
N ALA A 291 7.73 18.12 22.51
CA ALA A 291 8.46 17.00 21.95
C ALA A 291 9.93 17.38 21.75
N PRO A 292 10.88 16.45 21.91
CA PRO A 292 12.27 16.68 21.54
C PRO A 292 12.38 17.07 20.05
N PRO A 293 13.43 17.80 19.65
CA PRO A 293 13.56 18.31 18.28
C PRO A 293 13.54 17.17 17.26
N ARG A 294 12.49 17.15 16.43
CA ARG A 294 12.35 16.20 15.32
C ARG A 294 13.37 16.45 14.23
N ALA A 295 13.78 15.38 13.54
CA ALA A 295 14.36 15.51 12.21
C ALA A 295 13.32 16.13 11.26
N PRO A 296 13.71 17.08 10.38
CA PRO A 296 12.78 17.67 9.43
C PRO A 296 12.27 16.63 8.42
N GLY A 297 10.95 16.56 8.23
CA GLY A 297 10.31 15.73 7.19
C GLY A 297 9.33 14.63 7.68
N ALA A 298 9.12 14.47 8.98
CA ALA A 298 8.24 13.43 9.53
C ALA A 298 6.89 13.97 10.03
N THR A 299 5.87 14.01 9.15
CA THR A 299 4.46 14.16 9.57
C THR A 299 3.73 12.81 9.47
N PHE A 300 3.22 12.34 10.60
CA PHE A 300 2.12 11.37 10.60
C PHE A 300 0.83 12.17 10.49
N ASP A 301 0.09 11.96 9.40
CA ASP A 301 -1.03 12.84 9.06
C ASP A 301 -2.42 12.20 9.20
N ALA A 302 -2.55 10.88 9.36
CA ALA A 302 -3.86 10.28 9.64
C ALA A 302 -3.87 8.85 10.19
N LEU A 303 -5.05 8.48 10.71
CA LEU A 303 -5.41 7.15 11.19
C LEU A 303 -6.82 6.77 10.70
N LEU A 304 -7.01 5.53 10.24
CA LEU A 304 -8.29 5.01 9.75
C LEU A 304 -8.71 3.79 10.57
N VAL A 305 -9.96 3.72 11.03
CA VAL A 305 -10.50 2.53 11.72
C VAL A 305 -11.62 1.92 10.89
N LEU A 306 -11.50 0.61 10.61
CA LEU A 306 -12.45 -0.18 9.79
C LEU A 306 -13.14 -1.28 10.61
N ASP A 307 -14.41 -1.55 10.31
CA ASP A 307 -15.23 -2.58 10.97
C ASP A 307 -16.09 -3.41 9.95
N PRO A 308 -16.09 -4.75 9.95
CA PRO A 308 -17.04 -5.61 9.23
C PRO A 308 -18.29 -5.88 10.09
N ALA A 309 -19.38 -6.52 9.65
CA ALA A 309 -19.67 -7.33 8.45
C ALA A 309 -20.68 -6.58 7.53
N THR A 310 -21.50 -7.15 6.64
CA THR A 310 -21.81 -8.54 6.19
C THR A 310 -21.42 -8.72 4.69
N PRO A 311 -21.65 -9.87 4.00
CA PRO A 311 -21.07 -10.06 2.67
C PRO A 311 -21.75 -9.18 1.61
N ALA A 312 -20.94 -8.53 0.77
CA ALA A 312 -21.42 -7.98 -0.48
C ALA A 312 -21.99 -9.13 -1.33
N ARG A 313 -23.14 -8.90 -1.97
CA ARG A 313 -23.64 -9.81 -3.02
C ARG A 313 -22.53 -9.96 -4.06
N ALA A 314 -22.26 -11.20 -4.46
CA ALA A 314 -21.46 -11.44 -5.66
C ALA A 314 -22.12 -10.69 -6.83
N VAL A 315 -21.36 -9.81 -7.48
CA VAL A 315 -21.77 -9.24 -8.77
C VAL A 315 -21.59 -10.35 -9.79
N GLY A 316 -22.63 -11.18 -9.92
CA GLY A 316 -22.69 -12.18 -10.97
C GLY A 316 -22.64 -11.48 -12.33
N ALA A 317 -21.88 -12.03 -13.27
CA ALA A 317 -21.95 -11.62 -14.66
C ALA A 317 -23.38 -11.81 -15.17
N GLY A 318 -24.05 -10.70 -15.47
CA GLY A 318 -25.39 -10.70 -16.05
C GLY A 318 -25.30 -10.61 -17.57
N HIS A 319 -25.50 -11.77 -18.21
CA HIS A 319 -25.85 -12.02 -19.63
C HIS A 319 -25.47 -10.98 -20.69
#